data_AF-A0A6N2ANZ7-F1
#
_entry.id   AF-A0A6N2ANZ7-F1
#
_cell.length_a   1.000
_cell.length_b   1.000
_cell.length_c   1.000
_cell.angle_alpha   90.00
_cell.angle_beta   90.00
_cell.angle_gamma   90.00
#
_symmetry.space_group_name_H-M   'P 1'
#
loop_
_entity.id
_entity.type
_entity.pdbx_description
1 polymer ?
#
loop_
_entity_poly.entity_id
_entity_poly.type
_entity_poly.pdbx_seq_one_letter_code
_entity_poly.pdbx_strand_id
1 'polypeptide(L)'
;MNNSATITIGAADTAAVKRRKKLDQCHQYQSLIPGLPDDIARICLCHVQPSILYSVCHSWRRLVYSPSFPPFLSIYSLLKPSKSEENSVQFANFDPISAKWNLLPPPPLNPPLRLLLRHRSFISRHLPIQSISVSGNFILLAATTDPLLPALSRPLVFNPLTRKWTPGPRFETPRRWCVAGASKGVVYVASGIGSSYNPEVARSVEKWDLKSNCTKYSCNHHDRNKVWKWEKMSGLKDGKFSREAIEAVGWRGKMCMVNVKGDAAKEGIIYDVGSDTWQEMPEGMLVGWRGPVAAMEEEVIYTVDESKGALRKYDPESDSWIMILENEMLKGAQHMAAAGGRICVVCGGGDGIAVVDVTAEPPSLVVVETPVGFQVLDVHILPRMNQLDSESKNEC
;
A
#
# COMPACT_ATOMS: atom_id res chain seq x y z
N MET A 1 84.20 -8.46 7.94
CA MET A 1 82.93 -7.91 7.42
C MET A 1 82.60 -8.60 6.11
N ASN A 2 81.37 -9.11 6.03
CA ASN A 2 80.56 -9.43 4.85
C ASN A 2 80.92 -10.64 3.95
N ASN A 3 80.30 -11.76 4.32
CA ASN A 3 79.22 -12.48 3.63
C ASN A 3 79.36 -12.94 2.18
N SER A 4 79.26 -14.27 2.06
CA SER A 4 78.81 -15.05 0.90
C SER A 4 77.33 -14.84 0.55
N ALA A 5 76.95 -15.14 -0.69
CA ALA A 5 75.62 -15.68 -1.00
C ALA A 5 75.66 -16.57 -2.25
N THR A 6 75.33 -17.83 -2.04
CA THR A 6 75.10 -18.88 -3.05
C THR A 6 73.65 -18.85 -3.51
N ILE A 7 73.42 -19.15 -4.79
CA ILE A 7 72.11 -19.19 -5.47
C ILE A 7 71.41 -20.52 -5.18
N THR A 8 70.13 -20.47 -4.80
CA THR A 8 69.23 -21.63 -4.73
C THR A 8 68.02 -21.41 -5.64
N ILE A 9 67.81 -22.33 -6.58
CA ILE A 9 66.67 -22.36 -7.50
C ILE A 9 65.60 -23.28 -6.88
N GLY A 10 64.36 -22.79 -6.73
CA GLY A 10 63.19 -23.62 -6.45
C GLY A 10 62.11 -22.90 -5.64
N ALA A 11 60.93 -22.70 -6.24
CA ALA A 11 59.60 -22.56 -5.59
C ALA A 11 58.51 -21.95 -6.50
N ALA A 12 58.85 -21.40 -7.68
CA ALA A 12 57.90 -20.58 -8.44
C ALA A 12 56.86 -21.38 -9.26
N ASP A 13 57.21 -22.53 -9.83
CA ASP A 13 56.35 -23.22 -10.81
C ASP A 13 55.18 -24.02 -10.20
N THR A 14 55.30 -24.49 -8.96
CA THR A 14 54.20 -25.21 -8.27
C THR A 14 53.13 -24.27 -7.71
N ALA A 15 53.44 -22.99 -7.49
CA ALA A 15 52.50 -21.97 -7.06
C ALA A 15 51.58 -21.49 -8.21
N ALA A 16 52.10 -21.44 -9.44
CA ALA A 16 51.34 -21.05 -10.63
C ALA A 16 50.29 -22.10 -11.04
N VAL A 17 50.60 -23.39 -10.89
CA VAL A 17 49.66 -24.49 -11.17
C VAL A 17 48.57 -24.61 -10.09
N LYS A 18 48.90 -24.34 -8.82
CA LYS A 18 47.88 -24.23 -7.75
C LYS A 18 47.02 -22.97 -7.89
N ARG A 19 47.57 -21.85 -8.39
CA ARG A 19 46.78 -20.64 -8.69
C ARG A 19 45.86 -20.82 -9.90
N ARG A 20 46.27 -21.59 -10.93
CA ARG A 20 45.39 -21.94 -12.07
C ARG A 20 44.25 -22.87 -11.66
N LYS A 21 44.49 -23.87 -10.80
CA LYS A 21 43.41 -24.71 -10.24
C LYS A 21 42.46 -23.98 -9.28
N LYS A 22 42.82 -22.79 -8.78
CA LYS A 22 41.98 -21.99 -7.88
C LYS A 22 41.19 -20.88 -8.59
N LEU A 23 41.46 -20.64 -9.88
CA LEU A 23 40.73 -19.66 -10.70
C LEU A 23 39.65 -20.32 -11.59
N ASP A 24 39.67 -21.65 -11.72
CA ASP A 24 38.63 -22.46 -12.38
C ASP A 24 37.52 -22.94 -11.41
N GLN A 25 37.54 -22.53 -10.13
CA GLN A 25 36.33 -22.52 -9.30
C GLN A 25 35.49 -21.28 -9.62
N CYS A 26 35.18 -21.13 -10.91
CA CYS A 26 34.13 -20.27 -11.39
C CYS A 26 32.84 -20.77 -10.74
N HIS A 27 32.18 -19.89 -9.98
CA HIS A 27 30.87 -20.03 -9.35
C HIS A 27 30.20 -21.38 -9.61
N GLN A 28 30.18 -22.29 -8.62
CA GLN A 28 29.19 -23.36 -8.62
C GLN A 28 27.82 -22.67 -8.69
N TYR A 29 27.30 -22.53 -9.90
CA TYR A 29 25.91 -22.26 -10.18
C TYR A 29 25.16 -23.46 -9.60
N GLN A 30 24.80 -23.37 -8.31
CA GLN A 30 23.86 -24.29 -7.72
C GLN A 30 22.54 -24.07 -8.47
N SER A 31 22.26 -24.96 -9.41
CA SER A 31 20.98 -25.02 -10.12
C SER A 31 19.85 -24.93 -9.10
N LEU A 32 18.88 -24.05 -9.34
CA LEU A 32 17.76 -23.85 -8.40
C LEU A 32 17.05 -25.18 -8.13
N ILE A 33 16.79 -25.98 -9.15
CA ILE A 33 16.28 -27.34 -9.03
C ILE A 33 17.24 -28.26 -9.80
N PRO A 34 17.85 -29.27 -9.15
CA PRO A 34 18.74 -30.20 -9.83
C PRO A 34 18.07 -30.85 -11.06
N GLY A 35 18.74 -30.82 -12.20
CA GLY A 35 18.25 -31.41 -13.45
C GLY A 35 17.28 -30.53 -14.24
N LEU A 36 16.99 -29.30 -13.78
CA LEU A 36 16.11 -28.37 -14.47
C LEU A 36 16.86 -27.06 -14.82
N PRO A 37 16.64 -26.48 -16.01
CA PRO A 37 17.11 -25.13 -16.32
C PRO A 37 16.56 -24.10 -15.33
N ASP A 38 17.39 -23.14 -14.92
CA ASP A 38 17.06 -22.15 -13.89
C ASP A 38 15.83 -21.30 -14.21
N ASP A 39 15.60 -21.00 -15.48
CA ASP A 39 14.44 -20.30 -16.01
C ASP A 39 13.13 -21.07 -15.76
N ILE A 40 13.11 -22.38 -16.02
CA ILE A 40 11.95 -23.23 -15.71
C ILE A 40 11.82 -23.43 -14.20
N ALA A 41 12.94 -23.64 -13.50
CA ALA A 41 12.96 -23.78 -12.05
C ALA A 41 12.37 -22.56 -11.35
N ARG A 42 12.67 -21.34 -11.81
CA ARG A 42 12.04 -20.12 -11.30
C ARG A 42 10.54 -20.15 -11.47
N ILE A 43 10.04 -20.45 -12.67
CA ILE A 43 8.59 -20.52 -12.93
C ILE A 43 7.92 -21.50 -11.97
N CYS A 44 8.49 -22.71 -11.82
CA CYS A 44 7.98 -23.71 -10.88
C CYS A 44 7.95 -23.19 -9.43
N LEU A 45 9.05 -22.60 -8.96
CA LEU A 45 9.15 -22.08 -7.59
C LEU A 45 8.21 -20.89 -7.36
N CYS A 46 7.89 -20.08 -8.37
CA CYS A 46 6.95 -18.97 -8.27
C CYS A 46 5.52 -19.41 -7.90
N HIS A 47 5.17 -20.67 -8.13
CA HIS A 47 3.88 -21.24 -7.74
C HIS A 47 3.83 -21.74 -6.29
N VAL A 48 4.97 -21.82 -5.62
CA VAL A 48 5.07 -22.26 -4.23
C VAL A 48 4.94 -21.06 -3.30
N GLN A 49 4.29 -21.24 -2.15
CA GLN A 49 4.18 -20.19 -1.15
C GLN A 49 5.57 -19.68 -0.74
N PRO A 50 5.82 -18.35 -0.73
CA PRO A 50 7.13 -17.81 -0.45
C PRO A 50 7.71 -18.18 0.93
N SER A 51 6.85 -18.42 1.93
CA SER A 51 7.23 -18.91 3.25
C SER A 51 7.90 -20.30 3.19
N ILE A 52 7.36 -21.21 2.38
CA ILE A 52 7.90 -22.55 2.16
C ILE A 52 9.27 -22.42 1.48
N LEU A 53 9.34 -21.64 0.40
CA LEU A 53 10.60 -21.40 -0.33
C LEU A 53 11.71 -20.87 0.57
N TYR A 54 11.37 -19.92 1.46
CA TYR A 54 12.31 -19.34 2.42
C TYR A 54 12.91 -20.36 3.40
N SER A 55 12.15 -21.41 3.74
CA SER A 55 12.56 -22.46 4.67
C SER A 55 13.39 -23.59 4.06
N VAL A 56 13.33 -23.82 2.74
CA VAL A 56 13.95 -25.01 2.13
C VAL A 56 15.48 -24.90 2.03
N CYS A 57 16.01 -23.88 1.36
CA CYS A 57 17.45 -23.70 1.16
C CYS A 57 17.83 -22.25 0.91
N HIS A 58 19.13 -21.92 1.06
CA HIS A 58 19.64 -20.56 0.84
C HIS A 58 19.44 -20.06 -0.60
N SER A 59 19.52 -20.93 -1.60
CA SER A 59 19.32 -20.55 -3.01
C SER A 59 17.87 -20.13 -3.28
N TRP A 60 16.89 -20.88 -2.79
CA TRP A 60 15.47 -20.54 -2.93
C TRP A 60 15.10 -19.34 -2.09
N ARG A 61 15.67 -19.22 -0.89
CA ARG A 61 15.57 -18.01 -0.08
C ARG A 61 16.03 -16.80 -0.90
N ARG A 62 17.24 -16.82 -1.47
CA ARG A 62 17.75 -15.72 -2.32
C ARG A 62 16.84 -15.43 -3.51
N LEU A 63 16.25 -16.46 -4.13
CA LEU A 63 15.29 -16.27 -5.22
C LEU A 63 14.08 -15.44 -4.76
N VAL A 64 13.53 -15.70 -3.58
CA VAL A 64 12.37 -14.94 -3.03
C VAL A 64 12.68 -13.45 -2.81
N TYR A 65 13.95 -13.09 -2.64
CA TYR A 65 14.40 -11.68 -2.54
C TYR A 65 14.86 -11.09 -3.88
N SER A 66 14.90 -11.89 -4.96
CA SER A 66 15.34 -11.45 -6.28
C SER A 66 14.24 -10.64 -6.98
N PRO A 67 14.59 -9.61 -7.77
CA PRO A 67 13.65 -8.91 -8.66
C PRO A 67 12.96 -9.81 -9.70
N SER A 68 13.49 -11.02 -9.92
CA SER A 68 12.92 -12.01 -10.85
C SER A 68 11.78 -12.85 -10.26
N PHE A 69 11.60 -12.83 -8.93
CA PHE A 69 10.49 -13.51 -8.28
C PHE A 69 9.26 -12.59 -8.28
N PRO A 70 8.06 -13.10 -8.63
CA PRO A 70 6.84 -12.32 -8.63
C PRO A 70 6.64 -11.64 -7.27
N PRO A 71 6.31 -10.34 -7.26
CA PRO A 71 6.04 -9.67 -6.01
C PRO A 71 4.82 -10.31 -5.36
N PHE A 72 5.01 -10.88 -4.19
CA PHE A 72 3.91 -11.26 -3.31
C PHE A 72 3.49 -10.06 -2.46
N LEU A 73 2.33 -10.17 -1.84
CA LEU A 73 1.73 -9.06 -1.09
C LEU A 73 2.41 -8.85 0.25
N SER A 74 2.41 -7.60 0.70
CA SER A 74 2.99 -7.15 1.95
C SER A 74 2.14 -6.01 2.51
N ILE A 75 2.23 -5.81 3.84
CA ILE A 75 1.45 -4.77 4.51
C ILE A 75 2.25 -3.48 4.50
N TYR A 76 1.61 -2.39 4.10
CA TYR A 76 2.11 -1.04 4.19
C TYR A 76 1.26 -0.27 5.16
N SER A 77 1.89 0.57 5.96
CA SER A 77 1.20 1.30 6.99
C SER A 77 1.73 2.71 7.17
N LEU A 78 0.80 3.62 7.44
CA LEU A 78 1.09 4.95 7.96
C LEU A 78 1.17 4.86 9.48
N LEU A 79 2.29 5.30 10.05
CA LEU A 79 2.57 5.20 11.48
C LEU A 79 2.70 6.57 12.13
N LYS A 80 2.19 6.68 13.35
CA LYS A 80 2.40 7.82 14.24
C LYS A 80 3.39 7.44 15.34
N PRO A 81 4.53 8.13 15.51
CA PRO A 81 5.42 7.86 16.62
C PRO A 81 4.83 8.35 17.95
N SER A 82 4.88 7.53 19.00
CA SER A 82 4.27 7.82 20.31
C SER A 82 4.97 8.95 21.08
N LYS A 83 6.26 9.18 20.81
CA LYS A 83 7.12 10.17 21.52
C LYS A 83 7.49 11.41 20.67
N SER A 84 6.98 11.51 19.44
CA SER A 84 7.38 12.55 18.49
C SER A 84 6.67 13.88 18.73
N GLU A 85 7.25 14.96 18.19
CA GLU A 85 6.56 16.21 17.85
C GLU A 85 5.18 15.92 17.25
N GLU A 86 4.19 16.77 17.58
CA GLU A 86 2.74 16.58 17.35
C GLU A 86 2.34 16.25 15.89
N ASN A 87 3.27 16.40 14.91
CA ASN A 87 2.99 16.47 13.47
C ASN A 87 3.89 15.61 12.55
N SER A 88 4.58 14.59 13.08
CA SER A 88 5.37 13.68 12.23
C SER A 88 4.64 12.36 11.96
N VAL A 89 4.78 11.88 10.74
CA VAL A 89 4.31 10.55 10.31
C VAL A 89 5.46 9.78 9.69
N GLN A 90 5.41 8.46 9.86
CA GLN A 90 6.35 7.53 9.23
C GLN A 90 5.58 6.58 8.33
N PHE A 91 6.25 6.06 7.31
CA PHE A 91 5.68 5.04 6.44
C PHE A 91 6.51 3.78 6.64
N ALA A 92 5.84 2.65 6.85
CA ALA A 92 6.51 1.39 7.08
C ALA A 92 5.91 0.26 6.24
N ASN A 93 6.71 -0.77 6.03
CA ASN A 93 6.36 -1.99 5.35
C ASN A 93 6.63 -3.18 6.27
N PHE A 94 5.65 -4.05 6.48
CA PHE A 94 5.82 -5.33 7.15
C PHE A 94 6.04 -6.43 6.12
N ASP A 95 7.25 -6.98 6.10
CA ASP A 95 7.61 -8.11 5.25
C ASP A 95 7.09 -9.41 5.88
N PRO A 96 6.09 -10.09 5.29
CA PRO A 96 5.46 -11.26 5.88
C PRO A 96 6.38 -12.49 5.90
N ILE A 97 7.49 -12.50 5.15
CA ILE A 97 8.45 -13.61 5.18
C ILE A 97 9.39 -13.48 6.36
N SER A 98 10.02 -12.31 6.49
CA SER A 98 10.96 -12.09 7.61
C SER A 98 10.26 -11.74 8.91
N ALA A 99 8.94 -11.48 8.88
CA ALA A 99 8.14 -10.96 9.99
C ALA A 99 8.76 -9.69 10.61
N LYS A 100 9.20 -8.76 9.75
CA LYS A 100 9.90 -7.53 10.17
C LYS A 100 9.29 -6.29 9.53
N TRP A 101 9.23 -5.24 10.33
CA TRP A 101 8.91 -3.90 9.87
C TRP A 101 10.15 -3.17 9.35
N ASN A 102 10.03 -2.55 8.19
CA ASN A 102 11.04 -1.73 7.56
C ASN A 102 10.46 -0.34 7.28
N LEU A 103 11.17 0.72 7.68
CA LEU A 103 10.77 2.08 7.32
C LEU A 103 11.00 2.32 5.82
N LEU A 104 10.06 2.99 5.19
CA LEU A 104 10.21 3.47 3.82
C LEU A 104 11.21 4.63 3.81
N PRO A 105 11.90 4.87 2.68
CA PRO A 105 12.67 6.09 2.52
C PRO A 105 11.75 7.32 2.67
N PRO A 106 12.21 8.43 3.26
CA PRO A 106 11.39 9.62 3.40
C PRO A 106 11.05 10.22 2.02
N PRO A 107 9.87 10.84 1.85
CA PRO A 107 9.57 11.58 0.64
C PRO A 107 10.59 12.71 0.41
N PRO A 108 11.09 12.92 -0.84
CA PRO A 108 12.10 13.92 -1.16
C PRO A 108 11.48 15.33 -1.26
N LEU A 109 10.95 15.82 -0.13
CA LEU A 109 10.35 17.14 -0.01
C LEU A 109 11.28 18.10 0.74
N ASN A 110 11.33 19.35 0.27
CA ASN A 110 12.00 20.45 0.96
C ASN A 110 11.04 21.65 1.04
N PRO A 111 10.53 22.01 2.23
CA PRO A 111 10.82 21.40 3.55
C PRO A 111 10.24 19.98 3.70
N PRO A 112 10.69 19.21 4.72
CA PRO A 112 10.17 17.87 5.00
C PRO A 112 8.65 17.85 5.20
N LEU A 113 8.02 16.72 4.88
CA LEU A 113 6.58 16.51 5.04
C LEU A 113 6.16 16.68 6.51
N ARG A 114 5.27 17.64 6.78
CA ARG A 114 4.68 17.88 8.10
C ARG A 114 3.16 17.80 8.00
N LEU A 115 2.58 16.81 8.66
CA LEU A 115 1.14 16.57 8.66
C LEU A 115 0.61 16.79 10.07
N LEU A 116 -0.32 17.74 10.22
CA LEU A 116 -1.02 17.96 11.48
C LEU A 116 -1.99 16.80 11.71
N LEU A 117 -1.75 16.02 12.77
CA LEU A 117 -2.64 14.92 13.20
C LEU A 117 -3.64 15.39 14.26
N ARG A 118 -3.26 16.42 15.03
CA ARG A 118 -4.06 17.06 16.06
C ARG A 118 -3.74 18.55 16.07
N HIS A 119 -4.66 19.35 16.59
CA HIS A 119 -4.44 20.77 16.79
C HIS A 119 -5.19 21.23 18.05
N ARG A 120 -4.58 22.10 18.85
CA ARG A 120 -5.10 22.49 20.18
C ARG A 120 -6.49 23.11 20.14
N SER A 121 -6.83 23.83 19.08
CA SER A 121 -8.17 24.39 18.86
C SER A 121 -9.24 23.33 18.56
N PHE A 122 -8.85 22.08 18.28
CA PHE A 122 -9.74 20.97 17.95
C PHE A 122 -9.60 19.87 19.02
N ILE A 123 -10.30 20.06 20.15
CA ILE A 123 -10.12 19.26 21.38
C ILE A 123 -10.46 17.77 21.18
N SER A 124 -11.35 17.43 20.26
CA SER A 124 -11.87 16.07 20.07
C SER A 124 -11.70 15.51 18.65
N ARG A 125 -10.90 16.14 17.78
CA ARG A 125 -10.75 15.68 16.38
C ARG A 125 -9.33 15.29 16.03
N HIS A 126 -9.17 14.06 15.58
CA HIS A 126 -8.04 13.65 14.78
C HIS A 126 -8.18 14.22 13.37
N LEU A 127 -7.12 14.83 12.86
CA LEU A 127 -7.08 15.30 11.49
C LEU A 127 -6.69 14.12 10.59
N PRO A 128 -7.58 13.67 9.71
CA PRO A 128 -7.36 12.45 8.94
C PRO A 128 -6.30 12.67 7.87
N ILE A 129 -5.61 11.58 7.56
CA ILE A 129 -4.74 11.46 6.40
C ILE A 129 -5.42 10.49 5.44
N GLN A 130 -5.48 10.87 4.17
CA GLN A 130 -6.09 10.09 3.12
C GLN A 130 -5.01 9.48 2.26
N SER A 131 -4.89 8.16 2.34
CA SER A 131 -4.02 7.35 1.49
C SER A 131 -4.82 6.29 0.78
N ILE A 132 -4.35 5.88 -0.40
CA ILE A 132 -4.98 4.84 -1.22
C ILE A 132 -3.89 3.97 -1.87
N SER A 133 -4.26 2.74 -2.20
CA SER A 133 -3.43 1.81 -2.97
C SER A 133 -3.97 1.65 -4.38
N VAL A 134 -3.15 1.96 -5.40
CA VAL A 134 -3.57 1.91 -6.81
C VAL A 134 -2.46 1.38 -7.69
N SER A 135 -2.77 0.37 -8.52
CA SER A 135 -1.82 -0.22 -9.48
C SER A 135 -0.48 -0.60 -8.83
N GLY A 136 -0.51 -1.13 -7.61
CA GLY A 136 0.69 -1.52 -6.85
C GLY A 136 1.50 -0.36 -6.28
N ASN A 137 0.97 0.87 -6.25
CA ASN A 137 1.61 2.03 -5.62
C ASN A 137 0.83 2.49 -4.39
N PHE A 138 1.54 2.94 -3.37
CA PHE A 138 0.98 3.66 -2.23
C PHE A 138 0.88 5.14 -2.60
N ILE A 139 -0.28 5.76 -2.40
CA ILE A 139 -0.49 7.17 -2.72
C ILE A 139 -0.98 7.90 -1.47
N LEU A 140 -0.19 8.84 -0.99
CA LEU A 140 -0.65 9.83 -0.02
C LEU A 140 -1.31 10.97 -0.76
N LEU A 141 -2.62 11.11 -0.59
CA LEU A 141 -3.46 11.94 -1.44
C LEU A 141 -3.78 13.30 -0.81
N ALA A 142 -4.30 13.28 0.42
CA ALA A 142 -4.74 14.48 1.12
C ALA A 142 -4.50 14.37 2.63
N ALA A 143 -4.27 15.50 3.29
CA ALA A 143 -4.05 15.59 4.73
C ALA A 143 -4.25 17.05 5.18
N THR A 144 -4.08 17.35 6.46
CA THR A 144 -3.93 18.74 6.92
C THR A 144 -2.46 19.04 7.16
N THR A 145 -1.93 20.11 6.55
CA THR A 145 -0.52 20.52 6.72
C THR A 145 -0.39 21.67 7.71
N ASP A 146 0.77 21.80 8.34
CA ASP A 146 1.09 22.93 9.25
C ASP A 146 1.21 24.25 8.46
N PRO A 147 0.53 25.37 8.81
CA PRO A 147 -0.35 25.63 9.95
C PRO A 147 -1.86 25.59 9.61
N LEU A 148 -2.46 24.40 9.54
CA LEU A 148 -3.87 24.13 9.18
C LEU A 148 -4.27 24.48 7.74
N LEU A 149 -3.30 24.63 6.84
CA LEU A 149 -3.57 24.83 5.42
C LEU A 149 -4.19 23.56 4.80
N PRO A 150 -5.02 23.72 3.75
CA PRO A 150 -5.58 22.58 3.02
C PRO A 150 -4.48 21.72 2.39
N ALA A 151 -4.87 20.51 2.01
CA ALA A 151 -3.98 19.39 1.75
C ALA A 151 -2.81 19.61 0.78
N LEU A 152 -1.99 18.57 0.67
CA LEU A 152 -0.84 18.50 -0.23
C LEU A 152 -1.16 19.10 -1.61
N SER A 153 -0.27 19.96 -2.11
CA SER A 153 -0.42 20.55 -3.44
C SER A 153 -0.31 19.53 -4.58
N ARG A 154 0.33 18.39 -4.29
CA ARG A 154 0.46 17.22 -5.16
C ARG A 154 0.34 15.97 -4.30
N PRO A 155 -0.31 14.90 -4.77
CA PRO A 155 -0.23 13.61 -4.09
C PRO A 155 1.21 13.08 -4.18
N LEU A 156 1.61 12.25 -3.22
CA LEU A 156 2.91 11.58 -3.19
C LEU A 156 2.73 10.10 -3.51
N VAL A 157 3.41 9.61 -4.53
CA VAL A 157 3.33 8.23 -4.99
C VAL A 157 4.59 7.49 -4.59
N PHE A 158 4.46 6.48 -3.75
CA PHE A 158 5.52 5.54 -3.47
C PHE A 158 5.34 4.27 -4.28
N ASN A 159 6.37 3.91 -5.04
CA ASN A 159 6.43 2.65 -5.76
C ASN A 159 7.28 1.63 -4.97
N PRO A 160 6.69 0.53 -4.46
CA PRO A 160 7.38 -0.55 -3.75
C PRO A 160 8.56 -1.17 -4.49
N LEU A 161 8.43 -1.36 -5.80
CA LEU A 161 9.40 -2.06 -6.63
C LEU A 161 10.64 -1.19 -6.87
N THR A 162 10.46 0.11 -7.05
CA THR A 162 11.58 1.06 -7.23
C THR A 162 12.05 1.70 -5.94
N ARG A 163 11.28 1.58 -4.84
CA ARG A 163 11.49 2.24 -3.55
C ARG A 163 11.62 3.76 -3.65
N LYS A 164 10.91 4.36 -4.58
CA LYS A 164 11.02 5.79 -4.87
C LYS A 164 9.68 6.47 -4.69
N TRP A 165 9.74 7.64 -4.09
CA TRP A 165 8.65 8.60 -4.07
C TRP A 165 8.71 9.47 -5.32
N THR A 166 7.55 9.71 -5.93
CA THR A 166 7.39 10.63 -7.05
C THR A 166 6.19 11.53 -6.81
N PRO A 167 6.25 12.81 -7.18
CA PRO A 167 5.10 13.71 -7.07
C PRO A 167 4.08 13.41 -8.17
N GLY A 168 2.81 13.31 -7.81
CA GLY A 168 1.70 13.18 -8.75
C GLY A 168 1.30 14.51 -9.43
N PRO A 169 0.14 14.58 -10.07
CA PRO A 169 -0.38 15.81 -10.67
C PRO A 169 -0.65 16.90 -9.62
N ARG A 170 -0.50 18.18 -9.99
CA ARG A 170 -0.88 19.30 -9.11
C ARG A 170 -2.40 19.40 -9.02
N PHE A 171 -2.93 19.51 -7.81
CA PHE A 171 -4.34 19.85 -7.63
C PHE A 171 -4.60 21.28 -8.11
N GLU A 172 -5.75 21.50 -8.77
CA GLU A 172 -6.24 22.85 -9.04
C GLU A 172 -6.64 23.54 -7.72
N THR A 173 -7.36 22.81 -6.86
CA THR A 173 -7.68 23.22 -5.49
C THR A 173 -7.26 22.13 -4.51
N PRO A 174 -6.12 22.30 -3.81
CA PRO A 174 -5.73 21.38 -2.74
C PRO A 174 -6.84 21.32 -1.67
N ARG A 175 -7.18 20.10 -1.23
CA ARG A 175 -8.39 19.85 -0.44
C ARG A 175 -8.19 18.77 0.60
N ARG A 176 -8.75 18.96 1.80
CA ARG A 176 -8.82 17.95 2.88
C ARG A 176 -10.26 17.49 3.09
N TRP A 177 -10.46 16.44 3.88
CA TRP A 177 -11.79 15.88 4.18
C TRP A 177 -12.59 15.61 2.91
N CYS A 178 -11.88 15.14 1.89
CA CYS A 178 -12.45 14.78 0.62
C CYS A 178 -12.85 13.30 0.64
N VAL A 179 -13.50 12.87 -0.41
CA VAL A 179 -13.62 11.45 -0.75
C VAL A 179 -12.36 11.06 -1.51
N ALA A 180 -11.74 9.95 -1.13
CA ALA A 180 -10.63 9.35 -1.85
C ALA A 180 -10.95 7.89 -2.16
N GLY A 181 -10.72 7.46 -3.39
CA GLY A 181 -10.93 6.08 -3.78
C GLY A 181 -10.24 5.72 -5.09
N ALA A 182 -10.32 4.45 -5.46
CA ALA A 182 -9.71 3.95 -6.66
C ALA A 182 -10.57 2.88 -7.33
N SER A 183 -10.54 2.88 -8.67
CA SER A 183 -11.10 1.79 -9.47
C SER A 183 -10.35 1.66 -10.79
N LYS A 184 -10.10 0.43 -11.23
CA LYS A 184 -9.47 0.06 -12.50
C LYS A 184 -8.11 0.74 -12.74
N GLY A 185 -7.38 1.02 -11.67
CA GLY A 185 -6.07 1.68 -11.71
C GLY A 185 -6.12 3.21 -11.83
N VAL A 186 -7.30 3.81 -11.66
CA VAL A 186 -7.55 5.25 -11.68
C VAL A 186 -7.84 5.72 -10.26
N VAL A 187 -7.27 6.87 -9.88
CA VAL A 187 -7.53 7.56 -8.61
C VAL A 187 -8.72 8.49 -8.78
N TYR A 188 -9.62 8.52 -7.80
CA TYR A 188 -10.73 9.47 -7.72
C TYR A 188 -10.63 10.30 -6.46
N VAL A 189 -10.87 11.59 -6.61
CA VAL A 189 -11.00 12.55 -5.53
C VAL A 189 -12.30 13.30 -5.73
N ALA A 190 -13.18 13.31 -4.73
CA ALA A 190 -14.42 14.07 -4.80
C ALA A 190 -14.60 14.95 -3.55
N SER A 191 -15.36 16.03 -3.69
CA SER A 191 -15.71 16.90 -2.57
C SER A 191 -14.48 17.47 -1.84
N GLY A 192 -14.59 17.68 -0.54
CA GLY A 192 -13.56 18.22 0.33
C GLY A 192 -13.63 19.72 0.51
N ILE A 193 -12.74 20.23 1.36
CA ILE A 193 -12.61 21.65 1.66
C ILE A 193 -11.18 22.12 1.39
N GLY A 194 -11.09 23.25 0.68
CA GLY A 194 -9.83 23.97 0.47
C GLY A 194 -9.46 24.83 1.69
N SER A 195 -8.80 25.96 1.43
CA SER A 195 -8.42 26.93 2.48
C SER A 195 -9.64 27.60 3.11
N SER A 196 -10.70 27.73 2.33
CA SER A 196 -12.03 28.15 2.74
C SER A 196 -13.05 27.19 2.15
N TYR A 197 -14.27 27.20 2.71
CA TYR A 197 -15.37 26.45 2.14
C TYR A 197 -15.77 27.04 0.78
N ASN A 198 -15.80 26.18 -0.23
CA ASN A 198 -16.28 26.52 -1.57
C ASN A 198 -17.27 25.43 -2.03
N PRO A 199 -18.54 25.79 -2.34
CA PRO A 199 -19.56 24.82 -2.75
C PRO A 199 -19.29 24.17 -4.12
N GLU A 200 -18.49 24.78 -4.99
CA GLU A 200 -18.05 24.17 -6.25
C GLU A 200 -17.02 23.08 -5.99
N VAL A 201 -16.05 23.33 -5.10
CA VAL A 201 -15.04 22.34 -4.69
C VAL A 201 -15.71 21.18 -3.97
N ALA A 202 -16.63 21.46 -3.05
CA ALA A 202 -17.39 20.46 -2.29
C ALA A 202 -18.27 19.57 -3.19
N ARG A 203 -18.60 20.02 -4.41
CA ARG A 203 -19.34 19.20 -5.39
C ARG A 203 -18.44 18.62 -6.48
N SER A 204 -17.23 19.13 -6.66
CA SER A 204 -16.34 18.71 -7.74
C SER A 204 -15.84 17.27 -7.55
N VAL A 205 -15.63 16.59 -8.67
CA VAL A 205 -15.02 15.25 -8.72
C VAL A 205 -13.92 15.30 -9.78
N GLU A 206 -12.77 14.75 -9.44
CA GLU A 206 -11.60 14.68 -10.30
C GLU A 206 -11.07 13.24 -10.32
N LYS A 207 -10.64 12.79 -11.50
CA LYS A 207 -9.95 11.51 -11.65
C LYS A 207 -8.53 11.70 -12.17
N TRP A 208 -7.66 10.75 -11.86
CA TRP A 208 -6.30 10.70 -12.37
C TRP A 208 -5.91 9.26 -12.70
N ASP A 209 -5.67 9.00 -13.98
CA ASP A 209 -5.21 7.70 -14.47
C ASP A 209 -3.69 7.58 -14.37
N LEU A 210 -3.21 6.62 -13.58
CA LEU A 210 -1.78 6.32 -13.42
C LEU A 210 -1.15 5.74 -14.69
N LYS A 211 -1.94 5.05 -15.55
CA LYS A 211 -1.49 4.38 -16.77
C LYS A 211 -1.35 5.32 -17.96
N SER A 212 -1.91 6.53 -17.89
CA SER A 212 -1.86 7.55 -18.94
C SER A 212 -0.43 7.90 -19.44
N ASN A 213 0.61 7.51 -18.69
CA ASN A 213 2.02 7.73 -19.01
C ASN A 213 2.75 6.46 -19.53
N CYS A 214 2.06 5.32 -19.73
CA CYS A 214 2.68 4.01 -20.05
C CYS A 214 2.42 3.51 -21.49
N THR A 215 2.07 4.36 -22.46
CA THR A 215 2.02 3.94 -23.87
C THR A 215 3.41 3.99 -24.51
N LYS A 216 4.23 2.96 -24.29
CA LYS A 216 5.52 2.76 -24.99
C LYS A 216 5.38 2.45 -26.49
N TYR A 217 4.16 2.27 -27.01
CA TYR A 217 3.89 1.88 -28.40
C TYR A 217 3.26 2.98 -29.27
N SER A 218 3.16 4.22 -28.79
CA SER A 218 2.76 5.32 -29.67
C SER A 218 3.96 5.76 -30.53
N CYS A 219 3.95 5.34 -31.80
CA CYS A 219 4.92 5.72 -32.82
C CYS A 219 4.78 7.18 -33.31
N ASN A 220 3.91 7.99 -32.69
CA ASN A 220 3.75 9.39 -33.02
C ASN A 220 4.70 10.26 -32.18
N HIS A 221 5.71 10.81 -32.85
CA HIS A 221 6.75 11.70 -32.30
C HIS A 221 6.23 13.02 -31.68
N HIS A 222 4.92 13.28 -31.69
CA HIS A 222 4.32 14.52 -31.20
C HIS A 222 3.73 14.46 -29.77
N ASP A 223 3.69 13.30 -29.10
CA ASP A 223 3.02 13.15 -27.79
C ASP A 223 3.91 12.47 -26.73
N ARG A 224 5.20 12.85 -26.69
CA ARG A 224 6.19 12.33 -25.71
C ARG A 224 6.08 12.94 -24.31
N ASN A 225 5.13 13.85 -24.08
CA ASN A 225 4.95 14.56 -22.80
C ASN A 225 3.52 14.40 -22.24
N LYS A 226 3.00 13.17 -22.12
CA LYS A 226 1.80 12.93 -21.31
C LYS A 226 2.13 13.06 -19.82
N VAL A 227 2.13 14.29 -19.34
CA VAL A 227 2.23 14.60 -17.92
C VAL A 227 0.93 14.16 -17.23
N TRP A 228 1.05 13.52 -16.07
CA TRP A 228 -0.11 13.22 -15.23
C TRP A 228 -0.95 14.47 -15.00
N LYS A 229 -2.26 14.35 -15.19
CA LYS A 229 -3.24 15.44 -15.02
C LYS A 229 -4.50 14.92 -14.33
N TRP A 230 -5.17 15.82 -13.64
CA TRP A 230 -6.53 15.61 -13.16
C TRP A 230 -7.54 15.86 -14.29
N GLU A 231 -8.57 15.05 -14.36
CA GLU A 231 -9.69 15.18 -15.29
C GLU A 231 -10.98 15.38 -14.50
N LYS A 232 -11.76 16.41 -14.86
CA LYS A 232 -13.03 16.72 -14.20
C LYS A 232 -14.10 15.71 -14.61
N MET A 233 -14.89 15.30 -13.63
CA MET A 233 -15.99 14.34 -13.78
C MET A 233 -17.32 14.99 -13.36
N SER A 234 -18.43 14.29 -13.53
CA SER A 234 -19.74 14.74 -13.09
C SER A 234 -19.76 14.93 -11.57
N GLY A 235 -20.07 16.15 -11.15
CA GLY A 235 -20.05 16.54 -9.75
C GLY A 235 -21.16 15.91 -8.91
N LEU A 236 -20.96 15.94 -7.60
CA LEU A 236 -21.96 15.61 -6.60
C LEU A 236 -23.12 16.62 -6.62
N LYS A 237 -24.29 16.15 -6.19
CA LYS A 237 -25.50 16.97 -6.05
C LYS A 237 -25.30 18.13 -5.06
N ASP A 238 -24.65 17.86 -3.94
CA ASP A 238 -24.40 18.82 -2.86
C ASP A 238 -23.05 18.54 -2.16
N GLY A 239 -22.72 19.36 -1.15
CA GLY A 239 -21.46 19.29 -0.42
C GLY A 239 -21.49 18.42 0.84
N LYS A 240 -22.45 17.49 1.01
CA LYS A 240 -22.55 16.69 2.25
C LYS A 240 -21.32 15.82 2.53
N PHE A 241 -20.59 15.46 1.48
CA PHE A 241 -19.36 14.66 1.54
C PHE A 241 -18.10 15.49 1.83
N SER A 242 -18.21 16.74 2.30
CA SER A 242 -17.05 17.63 2.53
C SER A 242 -16.68 17.83 4.01
N ARG A 243 -17.33 17.08 4.91
CA ARG A 243 -17.25 17.29 6.36
C ARG A 243 -16.21 16.40 7.04
N GLU A 244 -15.94 15.24 6.47
CA GLU A 244 -15.00 14.23 6.97
C GLU A 244 -14.22 13.60 5.83
N ALA A 245 -13.08 12.99 6.13
CA ALA A 245 -12.38 12.18 5.15
C ALA A 245 -13.13 10.87 4.93
N ILE A 246 -13.47 10.61 3.67
CA ILE A 246 -14.31 9.50 3.26
C ILE A 246 -13.49 8.59 2.34
N GLU A 247 -13.57 7.29 2.62
CA GLU A 247 -12.99 6.25 1.78
C GLU A 247 -14.08 5.76 0.83
N ALA A 248 -13.88 5.98 -0.47
CA ALA A 248 -14.70 5.41 -1.51
C ALA A 248 -14.11 4.07 -1.94
N VAL A 249 -14.95 3.05 -1.99
CA VAL A 249 -14.57 1.67 -2.25
C VAL A 249 -14.94 1.30 -3.68
N GLY A 250 -13.96 0.86 -4.47
CA GLY A 250 -14.16 0.38 -5.83
C GLY A 250 -14.78 -1.01 -5.84
N TRP A 251 -15.92 -1.15 -6.51
CA TRP A 251 -16.65 -2.40 -6.64
C TRP A 251 -17.31 -2.50 -8.02
N ARG A 252 -16.86 -3.45 -8.84
CA ARG A 252 -17.41 -3.77 -10.18
C ARG A 252 -17.53 -2.57 -11.10
N GLY A 253 -16.52 -1.69 -11.09
CA GLY A 253 -16.52 -0.45 -11.87
C GLY A 253 -17.43 0.65 -11.31
N LYS A 254 -17.89 0.52 -10.07
CA LYS A 254 -18.59 1.55 -9.31
C LYS A 254 -17.75 1.96 -8.10
N MET A 255 -17.95 3.17 -7.61
CA MET A 255 -17.35 3.69 -6.38
C MET A 255 -18.45 3.90 -5.35
N CYS A 256 -18.45 3.11 -4.29
CA CYS A 256 -19.41 3.23 -3.19
C CYS A 256 -18.83 4.10 -2.08
N MET A 257 -19.61 5.03 -1.53
CA MET A 257 -19.14 5.92 -0.46
C MET A 257 -20.28 6.34 0.47
N VAL A 258 -19.96 6.50 1.75
CA VAL A 258 -20.88 6.99 2.79
C VAL A 258 -20.34 8.26 3.42
N ASN A 259 -21.22 9.20 3.78
CA ASN A 259 -20.81 10.53 4.23
C ASN A 259 -20.33 10.61 5.69
N VAL A 260 -20.61 9.59 6.51
CA VAL A 260 -20.31 9.56 7.94
C VAL A 260 -19.80 8.16 8.33
N LYS A 261 -18.75 8.11 9.17
CA LYS A 261 -18.21 6.86 9.72
C LYS A 261 -19.06 6.31 10.88
N GLY A 262 -18.92 5.02 11.17
CA GLY A 262 -19.59 4.36 12.30
C GLY A 262 -21.10 4.20 12.14
N ASP A 263 -21.86 4.19 13.25
CA ASP A 263 -23.30 3.88 13.28
C ASP A 263 -24.25 5.10 13.26
N ALA A 264 -23.74 6.27 12.89
CA ALA A 264 -24.59 7.46 12.78
C ALA A 264 -25.54 7.37 11.56
N ALA A 265 -26.62 8.16 11.57
CA ALA A 265 -27.45 8.34 10.38
C ALA A 265 -26.59 8.88 9.23
N LYS A 266 -26.56 8.13 8.12
CA LYS A 266 -25.64 8.38 7.00
C LYS A 266 -26.38 8.32 5.66
N GLU A 267 -25.80 8.97 4.66
CA GLU A 267 -26.21 8.91 3.27
C GLU A 267 -25.13 8.17 2.49
N GLY A 268 -25.56 7.23 1.64
CA GLY A 268 -24.69 6.47 0.77
C GLY A 268 -25.02 6.77 -0.68
N ILE A 269 -23.99 6.98 -1.47
CA ILE A 269 -24.11 7.16 -2.92
C ILE A 269 -23.13 6.24 -3.63
N ILE A 270 -23.47 5.89 -4.86
CA ILE A 270 -22.64 5.08 -5.73
C ILE A 270 -22.39 5.86 -7.02
N TYR A 271 -21.13 5.93 -7.42
CA TYR A 271 -20.71 6.56 -8.67
C TYR A 271 -20.33 5.48 -9.67
N ASP A 272 -20.97 5.48 -10.84
CA ASP A 272 -20.60 4.60 -11.94
C ASP A 272 -19.44 5.20 -12.73
N VAL A 273 -18.30 4.51 -12.69
CA VAL A 273 -17.05 4.98 -13.31
C VAL A 273 -17.12 4.93 -14.84
N GLY A 274 -17.95 4.04 -15.40
CA GLY A 274 -18.09 3.88 -16.84
C GLY A 274 -18.96 4.96 -17.46
N SER A 275 -20.10 5.24 -16.83
CA SER A 275 -21.07 6.22 -17.36
C SER A 275 -20.91 7.64 -16.80
N ASP A 276 -20.06 7.86 -15.80
CA ASP A 276 -19.92 9.15 -15.11
C ASP A 276 -21.24 9.64 -14.49
N THR A 277 -21.95 8.74 -13.80
CA THR A 277 -23.27 9.02 -13.22
C THR A 277 -23.37 8.62 -11.76
N TRP A 278 -24.21 9.31 -11.01
CA TRP A 278 -24.50 9.03 -9.60
C TRP A 278 -25.83 8.30 -9.43
N GLN A 279 -25.87 7.38 -8.47
CA GLN A 279 -27.07 6.66 -8.06
C GLN A 279 -27.11 6.56 -6.52
N GLU A 280 -28.31 6.39 -5.96
CA GLU A 280 -28.48 6.12 -4.54
C GLU A 280 -27.92 4.73 -4.18
N MET A 281 -27.41 4.58 -2.97
CA MET A 281 -26.93 3.30 -2.46
C MET A 281 -28.11 2.38 -2.06
N PRO A 282 -28.06 1.08 -2.37
CA PRO A 282 -29.04 0.11 -1.86
C PRO A 282 -29.16 0.16 -0.34
N GLU A 283 -30.39 -0.02 0.17
CA GLU A 283 -30.69 0.14 1.59
C GLU A 283 -29.92 -0.87 2.45
N GLY A 284 -29.85 -2.13 2.01
CA GLY A 284 -29.15 -3.17 2.75
C GLY A 284 -27.63 -2.95 2.80
N MET A 285 -27.03 -2.51 1.69
CA MET A 285 -25.65 -2.03 1.67
C MET A 285 -25.43 -0.91 2.70
N LEU A 286 -26.27 0.13 2.69
CA LEU A 286 -26.14 1.31 3.54
C LEU A 286 -26.27 0.97 5.04
N VAL A 287 -27.29 0.18 5.41
CA VAL A 287 -27.61 -0.14 6.81
C VAL A 287 -26.52 -1.01 7.47
N GLY A 288 -25.90 -1.90 6.70
CA GLY A 288 -24.83 -2.76 7.21
C GLY A 288 -23.43 -2.16 7.17
N TRP A 289 -23.23 -1.02 6.51
CA TRP A 289 -21.96 -0.30 6.48
C TRP A 289 -21.69 0.39 7.82
N ARG A 290 -21.18 -0.34 8.80
CA ARG A 290 -21.05 0.10 10.21
C ARG A 290 -19.60 0.31 10.70
N GLY A 291 -18.66 0.45 9.77
CA GLY A 291 -17.25 0.68 10.10
C GLY A 291 -16.39 0.77 8.83
N PRO A 292 -15.09 0.44 8.91
CA PRO A 292 -14.20 0.49 7.75
C PRO A 292 -14.59 -0.57 6.71
N VAL A 293 -14.40 -0.23 5.43
CA VAL A 293 -14.78 -1.06 4.29
C VAL A 293 -13.64 -1.14 3.30
N ALA A 294 -13.45 -2.33 2.73
CA ALA A 294 -12.48 -2.59 1.67
C ALA A 294 -13.07 -3.56 0.66
N ALA A 295 -12.66 -3.43 -0.60
CA ALA A 295 -13.00 -4.39 -1.63
C ALA A 295 -11.80 -5.27 -1.95
N MET A 296 -12.04 -6.57 -2.02
CA MET A 296 -11.09 -7.54 -2.55
C MET A 296 -11.27 -7.56 -4.07
N GLU A 297 -10.23 -7.12 -4.77
CA GLU A 297 -10.06 -7.24 -6.22
C GLU A 297 -11.18 -6.52 -7.01
N GLU A 298 -11.78 -5.49 -6.39
CA GLU A 298 -12.97 -4.78 -6.86
C GLU A 298 -14.20 -5.70 -7.08
N GLU A 299 -14.23 -6.91 -6.54
CA GLU A 299 -15.33 -7.87 -6.76
C GLU A 299 -16.18 -8.12 -5.53
N VAL A 300 -15.55 -8.22 -4.36
CA VAL A 300 -16.25 -8.53 -3.10
C VAL A 300 -15.97 -7.41 -2.09
N ILE A 301 -17.03 -6.82 -1.54
CA ILE A 301 -16.93 -5.81 -0.49
C ILE A 301 -16.99 -6.48 0.88
N TYR A 302 -16.09 -6.06 1.76
CA TYR A 302 -16.07 -6.44 3.17
C TYR A 302 -16.22 -5.22 4.05
N THR A 303 -16.88 -5.39 5.19
CA THR A 303 -16.97 -4.38 6.26
C THR A 303 -16.65 -5.03 7.60
N VAL A 304 -16.12 -4.25 8.52
CA VAL A 304 -16.13 -4.59 9.95
C VAL A 304 -17.20 -3.74 10.63
N ASP A 305 -18.11 -4.37 11.36
CA ASP A 305 -18.95 -3.67 12.35
C ASP A 305 -18.05 -3.33 13.53
N GLU A 306 -17.61 -2.07 13.63
CA GLU A 306 -16.62 -1.63 14.62
C GLU A 306 -17.14 -1.75 16.06
N SER A 307 -18.46 -1.82 16.27
CA SER A 307 -19.06 -1.96 17.59
C SER A 307 -19.05 -3.42 18.08
N LYS A 308 -19.31 -4.35 17.16
CA LYS A 308 -19.41 -5.79 17.45
C LYS A 308 -18.09 -6.53 17.22
N GLY A 309 -17.21 -5.99 16.40
CA GLY A 309 -16.03 -6.72 15.91
C GLY A 309 -16.42 -7.82 14.90
N ALA A 310 -17.51 -7.63 14.16
CA ALA A 310 -18.02 -8.61 13.21
C ALA A 310 -17.55 -8.27 11.78
N LEU A 311 -16.75 -9.14 11.19
CA LEU A 311 -16.35 -9.07 9.79
C LEU A 311 -17.46 -9.67 8.91
N ARG A 312 -17.89 -8.93 7.90
CA ARG A 312 -18.98 -9.33 7.00
C ARG A 312 -18.59 -9.11 5.54
N LYS A 313 -19.13 -9.95 4.65
CA LYS A 313 -19.11 -9.74 3.19
C LYS A 313 -20.47 -9.26 2.72
N TYR A 314 -20.50 -8.37 1.73
CA TYR A 314 -21.73 -7.95 1.08
C TYR A 314 -22.16 -8.99 0.03
N ASP A 315 -23.43 -9.38 0.07
CA ASP A 315 -24.08 -10.17 -0.97
C ASP A 315 -25.04 -9.27 -1.76
N PRO A 316 -24.73 -8.96 -3.03
CA PRO A 316 -25.57 -8.10 -3.86
C PRO A 316 -26.88 -8.75 -4.31
N GLU A 317 -27.00 -10.09 -4.29
CA GLU A 317 -28.23 -10.77 -4.71
C GLU A 317 -29.36 -10.59 -3.71
N SER A 318 -29.02 -10.66 -2.42
CA SER A 318 -29.95 -10.46 -1.30
C SER A 318 -29.95 -9.04 -0.72
N ASP A 319 -29.09 -8.15 -1.24
CA ASP A 319 -28.77 -6.84 -0.65
C ASP A 319 -28.50 -6.96 0.87
N SER A 320 -27.62 -7.86 1.28
CA SER A 320 -27.41 -8.15 2.70
C SER A 320 -25.95 -8.41 3.04
N TRP A 321 -25.61 -8.30 4.32
CA TRP A 321 -24.25 -8.52 4.81
C TRP A 321 -24.16 -9.85 5.55
N ILE A 322 -23.37 -10.77 5.00
CA ILE A 322 -23.17 -12.13 5.53
C ILE A 322 -21.98 -12.13 6.49
N MET A 323 -22.19 -12.61 7.71
CA MET A 323 -21.13 -12.74 8.72
C MET A 323 -20.10 -13.79 8.31
N ILE A 324 -18.81 -13.43 8.45
CA ILE A 324 -17.68 -14.32 8.22
C ILE A 324 -17.13 -14.81 9.56
N LEU A 325 -16.83 -13.86 10.44
CA LEU A 325 -16.36 -14.12 11.80
C LEU A 325 -16.66 -12.94 12.70
N GLU A 326 -16.69 -13.17 14.00
CA GLU A 326 -16.77 -12.15 15.04
C GLU A 326 -15.58 -12.33 15.98
N ASN A 327 -14.87 -11.24 16.28
CA ASN A 327 -13.70 -11.28 17.15
C ASN A 327 -13.49 -9.94 17.87
N GLU A 328 -13.18 -10.00 19.17
CA GLU A 328 -12.95 -8.83 20.01
C GLU A 328 -11.85 -7.89 19.48
N MET A 329 -10.83 -8.44 18.81
CA MET A 329 -9.73 -7.66 18.23
C MET A 329 -10.19 -6.70 17.12
N LEU A 330 -11.35 -6.96 16.51
CA LEU A 330 -11.93 -6.13 15.46
C LEU A 330 -12.82 -5.01 16.02
N LYS A 331 -13.06 -4.96 17.33
CA LYS A 331 -13.79 -3.85 17.94
C LYS A 331 -12.97 -2.56 17.86
N GLY A 332 -13.64 -1.46 17.52
CA GLY A 332 -13.01 -0.17 17.28
C GLY A 332 -12.13 -0.11 16.03
N ALA A 333 -12.31 -1.04 15.08
CA ALA A 333 -11.60 -1.04 13.81
C ALA A 333 -11.66 0.33 13.11
N GLN A 334 -10.51 0.84 12.66
CA GLN A 334 -10.43 2.22 12.14
C GLN A 334 -10.29 2.29 10.62
N HIS A 335 -9.47 1.40 10.06
CA HIS A 335 -9.11 1.33 8.64
C HIS A 335 -8.93 -0.13 8.22
N MET A 336 -9.14 -0.42 6.93
CA MET A 336 -9.05 -1.79 6.41
C MET A 336 -8.56 -1.82 4.97
N ALA A 337 -7.84 -2.88 4.61
CA ALA A 337 -7.48 -3.21 3.24
C ALA A 337 -7.74 -4.70 2.97
N ALA A 338 -8.11 -5.05 1.74
CA ALA A 338 -8.38 -6.42 1.32
C ALA A 338 -7.67 -6.70 0.00
N ALA A 339 -6.90 -7.80 -0.05
CA ALA A 339 -6.25 -8.28 -1.28
C ALA A 339 -5.73 -9.71 -1.08
N GLY A 340 -5.70 -10.51 -2.15
CA GLY A 340 -5.04 -11.83 -2.17
C GLY A 340 -5.59 -12.80 -1.14
N GLY A 341 -6.91 -12.79 -0.91
CA GLY A 341 -7.58 -13.66 0.06
C GLY A 341 -7.40 -13.26 1.51
N ARG A 342 -6.77 -12.11 1.79
CA ARG A 342 -6.54 -11.60 3.15
C ARG A 342 -7.17 -10.24 3.34
N ILE A 343 -7.59 -9.99 4.57
CA ILE A 343 -8.12 -8.71 5.03
C ILE A 343 -7.27 -8.23 6.20
N CYS A 344 -6.70 -7.04 6.08
CA CYS A 344 -5.92 -6.41 7.13
C CYS A 344 -6.74 -5.28 7.75
N VAL A 345 -6.97 -5.35 9.06
CA VAL A 345 -7.78 -4.40 9.83
C VAL A 345 -6.91 -3.74 10.88
N VAL A 346 -6.91 -2.41 10.93
CA VAL A 346 -6.26 -1.66 12.01
C VAL A 346 -7.11 -1.80 13.27
N CYS A 347 -6.55 -2.42 14.31
CA CYS A 347 -7.23 -2.63 15.59
C CYS A 347 -7.54 -1.30 16.29
N GLY A 348 -8.53 -1.30 17.18
CA GLY A 348 -8.87 -0.13 17.98
C GLY A 348 -7.64 0.44 18.72
N GLY A 349 -7.43 1.75 18.62
CA GLY A 349 -6.28 2.44 19.21
C GLY A 349 -4.99 2.42 18.38
N GLY A 350 -4.93 1.62 17.31
CA GLY A 350 -3.77 1.53 16.41
C GLY A 350 -2.62 0.65 16.93
N ASP A 351 -2.90 -0.21 17.91
CA ASP A 351 -1.88 -1.03 18.60
C ASP A 351 -1.56 -2.35 17.87
N GLY A 352 -2.19 -2.62 16.72
CA GLY A 352 -1.88 -3.77 15.89
C GLY A 352 -2.71 -3.82 14.61
N ILE A 353 -2.40 -4.80 13.76
CA ILE A 353 -3.14 -5.09 12.54
C ILE A 353 -3.64 -6.54 12.60
N ALA A 354 -4.94 -6.73 12.69
CA ALA A 354 -5.56 -8.04 12.57
C ALA A 354 -5.59 -8.46 11.10
N VAL A 355 -4.97 -9.60 10.78
CA VAL A 355 -4.93 -10.19 9.44
C VAL A 355 -5.83 -11.41 9.44
N VAL A 356 -6.93 -11.32 8.69
CA VAL A 356 -7.89 -12.40 8.50
C VAL A 356 -7.62 -13.08 7.16
N ASP A 357 -7.40 -14.38 7.18
CA ASP A 357 -7.41 -15.22 5.98
C ASP A 357 -8.84 -15.71 5.75
N VAL A 358 -9.52 -15.12 4.76
CA VAL A 358 -10.92 -15.46 4.42
C VAL A 358 -11.01 -16.65 3.47
N THR A 359 -9.88 -17.21 3.04
CA THR A 359 -9.81 -18.41 2.21
C THR A 359 -9.58 -19.68 3.02
N ALA A 360 -9.19 -19.55 4.29
CA ALA A 360 -9.07 -20.65 5.23
C ALA A 360 -10.44 -21.13 5.73
N GLU A 361 -10.57 -22.42 6.00
CA GLU A 361 -11.76 -23.03 6.59
C GLU A 361 -11.40 -23.75 7.91
N PRO A 362 -11.82 -23.23 9.08
CA PRO A 362 -12.51 -21.95 9.28
C PRO A 362 -11.59 -20.73 9.01
N PRO A 363 -12.16 -19.52 8.80
CA PRO A 363 -11.38 -18.31 8.65
C PRO A 363 -10.42 -18.11 9.82
N SER A 364 -9.16 -17.81 9.52
CA SER A 364 -8.11 -17.65 10.53
C SER A 364 -7.77 -16.19 10.77
N LEU A 365 -7.45 -15.82 12.01
CA LEU A 365 -7.07 -14.46 12.39
C LEU A 365 -5.72 -14.49 13.10
N VAL A 366 -4.78 -13.67 12.63
CA VAL A 366 -3.46 -13.47 13.25
C VAL A 366 -3.22 -11.97 13.42
N VAL A 367 -2.60 -11.56 14.52
CA VAL A 367 -2.27 -10.15 14.76
C VAL A 367 -0.82 -9.90 14.38
N VAL A 368 -0.61 -8.86 13.57
CA VAL A 368 0.70 -8.28 13.32
C VAL A 368 0.87 -7.11 14.28
N GLU A 369 1.81 -7.27 15.21
CA GLU A 369 2.15 -6.25 16.21
C GLU A 369 2.74 -5.01 15.54
N THR A 370 2.33 -3.84 16.02
CA THR A 370 2.87 -2.55 15.59
C THR A 370 4.33 -2.40 16.04
N PRO A 371 5.22 -1.71 15.29
CA PRO A 371 6.57 -1.40 15.77
C PRO A 371 6.54 -0.67 17.11
N VAL A 372 7.46 -1.05 18.01
CA VAL A 372 7.57 -0.42 19.34
C VAL A 372 7.69 1.09 19.23
N GLY A 373 6.81 1.81 19.94
CA GLY A 373 6.79 3.28 19.95
C GLY A 373 6.05 3.91 18.77
N PHE A 374 5.23 3.13 18.05
CA PHE A 374 4.35 3.62 16.99
C PHE A 374 2.89 3.20 17.20
N GLN A 375 1.98 3.94 16.58
CA GLN A 375 0.58 3.59 16.39
C GLN A 375 0.28 3.52 14.89
N VAL A 376 -0.48 2.53 14.46
CA VAL A 376 -0.97 2.41 13.09
C VAL A 376 -2.11 3.40 12.86
N LEU A 377 -1.96 4.24 11.84
CA LEU A 377 -2.97 5.20 11.40
C LEU A 377 -3.77 4.70 10.19
N ASP A 378 -3.16 3.89 9.33
CA ASP A 378 -3.77 3.40 8.11
C ASP A 378 -3.05 2.12 7.64
N VAL A 379 -3.73 1.30 6.82
CA VAL A 379 -3.22 0.03 6.32
C VAL A 379 -3.51 -0.18 4.84
N HIS A 380 -2.52 -0.71 4.12
CA HIS A 380 -2.54 -0.94 2.69
C HIS A 380 -1.93 -2.30 2.39
N ILE A 381 -2.42 -2.98 1.35
CA ILE A 381 -1.82 -4.23 0.87
C ILE A 381 -1.28 -3.97 -0.54
N LEU A 382 0.02 -4.14 -0.71
CA LEU A 382 0.73 -3.79 -1.93
C LEU A 382 1.78 -4.86 -2.27
N PRO A 383 2.31 -4.87 -3.50
CA PRO A 383 3.51 -5.61 -3.84
C PRO A 383 4.61 -5.37 -2.80
N ARG A 384 5.27 -6.44 -2.36
CA ARG A 384 6.38 -6.35 -1.44
C ARG A 384 7.49 -5.44 -1.97
N MET A 385 8.11 -4.71 -1.03
CA MET A 385 9.25 -3.85 -1.33
C MET A 385 10.47 -4.67 -1.74
N ASN A 386 11.11 -4.31 -2.86
CA ASN A 386 12.38 -4.94 -3.25
C ASN A 386 13.47 -4.70 -2.19
N GLN A 387 14.32 -5.69 -1.92
CA GLN A 387 15.52 -5.45 -1.12
C GLN A 387 16.62 -4.82 -1.98
N LEU A 388 17.48 -4.02 -1.35
CA LEU A 388 18.71 -3.55 -2.01
C LEU A 388 19.68 -4.72 -2.00
N ASP A 389 20.36 -4.98 -3.12
CA ASP A 389 21.38 -6.03 -3.27
C ASP A 389 22.62 -5.87 -2.34
N SER A 390 22.56 -4.99 -1.33
CA SER A 390 23.66 -4.68 -0.42
C SER A 390 24.03 -5.81 0.55
N GLU A 391 23.15 -6.80 0.77
CA GLU A 391 23.49 -7.96 1.61
C GLU A 391 24.34 -9.02 0.88
N SER A 392 24.50 -8.92 -0.44
CA SER A 392 25.37 -9.82 -1.20
C SER A 392 26.88 -9.58 -1.01
N LYS A 393 27.29 -8.54 -0.28
CA LYS A 393 28.70 -8.17 -0.09
C LYS A 393 29.31 -8.55 1.26
N ASN A 394 28.51 -9.02 2.22
CA ASN A 394 29.00 -9.32 3.58
C ASN A 394 28.99 -10.81 3.96
N GLU A 395 28.75 -11.72 3.01
CA GLU A 395 28.92 -13.16 3.21
C GLU A 395 29.92 -13.70 2.17
N CYS A 396 31.21 -13.44 2.41
CA CYS A 396 32.32 -14.16 1.80
C CYS A 396 33.19 -14.77 2.90
#